data_AF-A0A538P577-F1
#
_entry.id   AF-A0A538P577-F1
#
_cell.length_a   1.000
_cell.length_b   1.000
_cell.length_c   1.000
_cell.angle_alpha   90.00
_cell.angle_beta   90.00
_cell.angle_gamma   90.00
#
_symmetry.space_group_name_H-M   'P 1'
#
loop_
_entity.id
_entity.type
_entity.pdbx_description
1 polymer ?
#
loop_
_entity_poly.entity_id
_entity_poly.type
_entity_poly.pdbx_seq_one_letter_code
_entity_poly.pdbx_strand_id
1 'polypeptide(L)'
;MPAKKQDKVLVSCPRCGHQQPEPPAAISTVCKQCGQHIRVQELRKPAARSPEQPKELRKLTCFECGTELEVALSAQSTMCKRCSSHIDLRDYHISKAVSQNFRTKGQFVIELKGYVFNTEALVGDAVIRGKFLGKLVAEHSLTLYSTADFKGTFKTGRLIIPTENHFRWKEQISVGAAEIAGELAANLRAEGVVVLRSTGRLFGDLEAKGLVVEEGAVMVGKAKVGSRSVQG
;
A
#
# COMPACT_ATOMS: atom_id res chain seq x y z
N MET A 1 11.47 60.44 -23.41
CA MET A 1 10.99 59.06 -23.14
C MET A 1 11.56 58.13 -24.20
N PRO A 2 12.49 57.22 -23.88
CA PRO A 2 13.06 56.30 -24.85
C PRO A 2 12.17 55.05 -25.04
N ALA A 3 11.94 54.64 -26.29
CA ALA A 3 11.08 53.52 -26.67
C ALA A 3 11.68 52.16 -26.26
N LYS A 4 10.90 51.32 -25.57
CA LYS A 4 11.27 49.93 -25.22
C LYS A 4 11.47 49.10 -26.50
N LYS A 5 12.65 48.47 -26.64
CA LYS A 5 12.93 47.43 -27.64
C LYS A 5 11.92 46.29 -27.48
N GLN A 6 11.10 46.04 -28.50
CA GLN A 6 10.17 44.92 -28.54
C GLN A 6 10.91 43.65 -28.97
N ASP A 7 10.81 42.57 -28.18
CA ASP A 7 11.28 41.24 -28.57
C ASP A 7 10.58 40.79 -29.86
N LYS A 8 11.33 40.20 -30.79
CA LYS A 8 10.82 39.68 -32.07
C LYS A 8 10.95 38.15 -32.08
N VAL A 9 9.92 37.46 -32.54
CA VAL A 9 9.87 36.01 -32.72
C VAL A 9 10.10 35.68 -34.20
N LEU A 10 10.95 34.71 -34.50
CA LEU A 10 11.16 34.22 -35.86
C LEU A 10 9.99 33.30 -36.27
N VAL A 11 9.30 33.65 -37.34
CA VAL A 11 8.20 32.88 -37.92
C VAL A 11 8.62 32.36 -39.29
N SER A 12 8.44 31.06 -39.53
CA SER A 12 8.72 30.42 -40.83
C SER A 12 7.50 30.45 -41.74
N CYS A 13 7.68 30.86 -43.00
CA CYS A 13 6.62 30.84 -44.01
C CYS A 13 6.29 29.40 -44.43
N PRO A 14 5.00 28.99 -44.42
CA PRO A 14 4.61 27.63 -44.80
C PRO A 14 4.73 27.36 -46.31
N ARG A 15 4.89 28.41 -47.14
CA ARG A 15 4.95 28.27 -48.61
C ARG A 15 6.38 28.22 -49.15
N CYS A 16 7.29 29.06 -48.64
CA CYS A 16 8.66 29.15 -49.14
C CYS A 16 9.73 28.88 -48.09
N GLY A 17 9.36 28.62 -46.83
CA GLY A 17 10.31 28.38 -45.74
C GLY A 17 11.03 29.62 -45.22
N HIS A 18 10.83 30.81 -45.82
CA HIS A 18 11.47 32.05 -45.39
C HIS A 18 11.16 32.37 -43.92
N GLN A 19 12.19 32.66 -43.14
CA GLN A 19 12.06 33.06 -41.74
C GLN A 19 12.10 34.57 -41.61
N GLN A 20 11.11 35.13 -40.93
CA GLN A 20 11.05 36.58 -40.69
C GLN A 20 10.75 36.92 -39.23
N PRO A 21 11.37 37.98 -38.69
CA PRO A 21 11.16 38.40 -37.31
C PRO A 21 9.88 39.23 -37.20
N GLU A 22 8.93 38.75 -36.40
CA GLU A 22 7.64 39.39 -36.15
C GLU A 22 7.42 39.68 -34.66
N PRO A 23 6.63 40.71 -34.32
CA PRO A 23 6.24 40.95 -32.94
C PRO A 23 5.46 39.76 -32.37
N PRO A 24 5.68 39.37 -31.10
CA PRO A 24 4.99 38.25 -30.46
C PRO A 24 3.47 38.40 -30.33
N ALA A 25 2.95 39.62 -30.54
CA ALA A 25 1.52 39.94 -30.56
C ALA A 25 0.91 39.96 -31.97
N ALA A 26 1.69 39.73 -33.04
CA ALA A 26 1.18 39.72 -34.40
C ALA A 26 0.20 38.55 -34.59
N ILE A 27 -1.03 38.85 -35.04
CA ILE A 27 -2.07 37.86 -35.33
C ILE A 27 -1.78 37.18 -36.68
N SER A 28 -1.31 37.98 -37.64
CA SER A 28 -0.88 37.53 -38.96
C SER A 28 0.23 38.41 -39.49
N THR A 29 1.08 37.84 -40.35
CA THR A 29 2.08 38.59 -41.12
C THR A 29 2.04 38.14 -42.59
N VAL A 30 2.57 38.95 -43.49
CA VAL A 30 2.77 38.59 -44.89
C VAL A 30 4.24 38.22 -45.08
N CYS A 31 4.51 37.12 -45.79
CA CYS A 31 5.87 36.72 -46.11
C CYS A 31 6.57 37.77 -46.98
N LYS A 32 7.67 38.34 -46.50
CA LYS A 32 8.49 39.32 -47.25
C LYS A 32 9.13 38.76 -48.53
N GLN A 33 9.21 37.44 -48.69
CA GLN A 33 9.80 36.81 -49.87
C GLN A 33 8.76 36.38 -50.91
N CYS A 34 7.62 35.81 -50.51
CA CYS A 34 6.65 35.25 -51.45
C CYS A 34 5.24 35.86 -51.37
N GLY A 35 5.01 36.86 -50.51
CA GLY A 35 3.71 37.52 -50.35
C GLY A 35 2.62 36.66 -49.69
N GLN A 36 2.95 35.44 -49.27
CA GLN A 36 1.97 34.54 -48.64
C GLN A 36 1.56 35.04 -47.25
N HIS A 37 0.26 34.99 -46.94
CA HIS A 37 -0.27 35.28 -45.62
C HIS A 37 0.06 34.16 -44.61
N ILE A 38 0.62 34.51 -43.46
CA ILE A 38 1.06 33.61 -42.39
C ILE A 38 0.22 33.92 -41.13
N ARG A 39 -0.49 32.92 -40.58
CA ARG A 39 -1.21 33.03 -39.31
C ARG A 39 -0.31 32.62 -38.16
N VAL A 40 0.22 33.59 -37.42
CA VAL A 40 1.23 33.37 -36.37
C VAL A 40 0.64 32.64 -35.16
N GLN A 41 -0.66 32.85 -34.86
CA GLN A 41 -1.36 32.18 -33.76
C GLN A 41 -1.51 30.66 -33.96
N GLU A 42 -1.64 30.16 -35.20
CA GLU A 42 -1.86 28.73 -35.46
C GLU A 42 -0.59 27.88 -35.22
N LEU A 43 0.60 28.48 -35.29
CA LEU A 43 1.88 27.85 -34.93
C LEU A 43 2.12 27.79 -33.40
N ARG A 44 1.23 28.39 -32.61
CA ARG A 44 1.29 28.46 -31.14
C ARG A 44 0.27 27.57 -30.44
N LYS A 45 -0.18 26.46 -31.05
CA LYS A 45 -0.94 25.46 -30.27
C LYS A 45 -0.05 24.99 -29.12
N PRO A 46 -0.41 25.23 -27.85
CA PRO A 46 0.32 24.64 -26.73
C PRO A 46 0.26 23.12 -26.92
N ALA A 47 1.40 22.46 -26.77
CA ALA A 47 1.49 21.02 -26.82
C ALA A 47 0.37 20.42 -25.95
N ALA A 48 -0.39 19.49 -26.53
CA ALA A 48 -1.43 18.75 -25.81
C ALA A 48 -0.82 18.23 -24.49
N ARG A 49 -1.51 18.50 -23.38
CA ARG A 49 -1.11 17.99 -22.06
C ARG A 49 -0.83 16.50 -22.19
N SER A 50 0.36 16.09 -21.73
CA SER A 50 0.77 14.69 -21.69
C SER A 50 -0.35 13.83 -21.10
N PRO A 51 -0.59 12.61 -21.63
CA PRO A 51 -1.65 11.74 -21.12
C PRO A 51 -1.47 11.53 -19.61
N GLU A 52 -2.51 11.87 -18.87
CA GLU A 52 -2.57 11.78 -17.41
C GLU A 52 -2.33 10.32 -17.00
N GLN A 53 -1.30 10.09 -16.18
CA GLN A 53 -0.94 8.74 -15.74
C GLN A 53 -2.15 8.07 -15.05
N PRO A 54 -2.36 6.74 -15.25
CA PRO A 54 -3.42 6.02 -14.56
C PRO A 54 -3.26 6.18 -13.05
N LYS A 55 -4.24 6.81 -12.40
CA LYS A 55 -4.28 6.93 -10.93
C LYS A 55 -4.53 5.54 -10.37
N GLU A 56 -3.50 4.88 -9.88
CA GLU A 56 -3.62 3.57 -9.23
C GLU A 56 -4.56 3.68 -8.01
N LEU A 57 -5.59 2.84 -8.00
CA LEU A 57 -6.63 2.79 -6.97
C LEU A 57 -6.45 1.55 -6.10
N ARG A 58 -6.68 1.68 -4.79
CA ARG A 58 -6.84 0.57 -3.84
C ARG A 58 -8.28 0.42 -3.40
N LYS A 59 -8.66 -0.82 -3.11
CA LYS A 59 -9.95 -1.19 -2.49
C LYS A 59 -9.79 -1.30 -0.98
N LEU A 60 -10.75 -0.78 -0.22
CA LEU A 60 -10.77 -0.87 1.24
C LEU A 60 -12.21 -0.91 1.76
N THR A 61 -12.40 -1.42 2.98
CA THR A 61 -13.71 -1.51 3.65
C THR A 61 -13.88 -0.39 4.68
N CYS A 62 -15.10 0.11 4.89
CA CYS A 62 -15.35 1.03 6.01
C CYS A 62 -15.31 0.28 7.36
N PHE A 63 -14.67 0.88 8.36
CA PHE A 63 -14.63 0.31 9.72
C PHE A 63 -15.98 0.16 10.40
N GLU A 64 -16.96 1.01 10.06
CA GLU A 64 -18.26 1.04 10.74
C GLU A 64 -19.33 0.24 9.99
N CYS A 65 -19.45 0.47 8.68
CA CYS A 65 -20.54 -0.12 7.90
C CYS A 65 -20.10 -1.21 6.91
N GLY A 66 -18.80 -1.54 6.87
CA GLY A 66 -18.24 -2.58 5.99
C GLY A 66 -18.30 -2.27 4.48
N THR A 67 -18.72 -1.06 4.07
CA THR A 67 -18.86 -0.73 2.64
C THR A 67 -17.50 -0.67 1.95
N GLU A 68 -17.40 -1.31 0.79
CA GLU A 68 -16.21 -1.26 -0.06
C GLU A 68 -16.08 0.10 -0.76
N LEU A 69 -14.84 0.59 -0.82
CA LEU A 69 -14.47 1.90 -1.35
C LEU A 69 -13.24 1.74 -2.22
N GLU A 70 -13.23 2.44 -3.37
CA GLU A 70 -12.05 2.61 -4.21
C GLU A 70 -11.47 4.00 -3.97
N VAL A 71 -10.20 4.04 -3.58
CA VAL A 71 -9.50 5.26 -3.20
C VAL A 71 -8.11 5.27 -3.86
N ALA A 72 -7.63 6.44 -4.26
CA ALA A 72 -6.27 6.59 -4.77
C ALA A 72 -5.23 6.07 -3.75
N LEU A 73 -4.18 5.42 -4.24
CA LEU A 73 -3.07 4.96 -3.38
C LEU A 73 -2.41 6.10 -2.59
N SER A 74 -2.36 7.30 -3.18
CA SER A 74 -1.79 8.49 -2.55
C SER A 74 -2.67 9.13 -1.47
N ALA A 75 -3.93 8.70 -1.32
CA ALA A 75 -4.83 9.28 -0.34
C ALA A 75 -4.45 8.86 1.09
N GLN A 76 -4.30 9.84 1.97
CA GLN A 76 -4.03 9.63 3.40
C GLN A 76 -5.30 9.47 4.25
N SER A 77 -6.44 9.88 3.72
CA SER A 77 -7.75 9.68 4.34
C SER A 77 -8.84 9.59 3.27
N THR A 78 -9.99 9.07 3.65
CA THR A 78 -11.20 9.08 2.82
C THR A 78 -12.45 9.17 3.68
N MET A 79 -13.56 9.58 3.06
CA MET A 79 -14.89 9.49 3.63
C MET A 79 -15.60 8.24 3.12
N CYS A 80 -16.26 7.52 4.02
CA CYS A 80 -17.15 6.44 3.61
C CYS A 80 -18.36 7.00 2.84
N LYS A 81 -18.59 6.50 1.61
CA LYS A 81 -19.74 6.90 0.77
C LYS A 81 -21.11 6.49 1.32
N ARG A 82 -21.17 5.60 2.33
CA ARG A 82 -22.41 5.09 2.92
C ARG A 82 -22.73 5.70 4.28
N CYS A 83 -21.78 5.73 5.21
CA CYS A 83 -21.99 6.22 6.57
C CYS A 83 -21.26 7.54 6.89
N SER A 84 -20.56 8.14 5.91
CA SER A 84 -19.83 9.40 6.05
C SER A 84 -18.71 9.39 7.11
N SER A 85 -18.31 8.22 7.61
CA SER A 85 -17.22 8.11 8.58
C SER A 85 -15.84 8.37 7.95
N HIS A 86 -15.08 9.29 8.54
CA HIS A 86 -13.78 9.06 9.19
C HIS A 86 -12.88 7.86 8.82
N ILE A 87 -12.31 7.67 7.63
CA ILE A 87 -11.34 6.56 7.41
C ILE A 87 -9.91 7.10 7.27
N ASP A 88 -9.07 6.80 8.26
CA ASP A 88 -7.62 7.05 8.20
C ASP A 88 -6.94 5.99 7.35
N LEU A 89 -6.09 6.42 6.43
CA LEU A 89 -5.34 5.56 5.50
C LEU A 89 -3.82 5.73 5.63
N ARG A 90 -3.37 6.44 6.67
CA ARG A 90 -1.95 6.70 6.92
C ARG A 90 -1.23 5.48 7.46
N ASP A 91 0.03 5.37 7.09
CA ASP A 91 0.97 4.44 7.69
C ASP A 91 1.56 5.05 8.97
N TYR A 92 1.77 4.20 9.98
CA TYR A 92 2.27 4.60 11.29
C TYR A 92 3.53 3.83 11.62
N HIS A 93 4.63 4.56 11.88
CA HIS A 93 5.90 4.00 12.32
C HIS A 93 6.17 4.38 13.77
N ILE A 94 6.14 3.39 14.65
CA ILE A 94 6.33 3.57 16.08
C ILE A 94 7.77 3.23 16.46
N SER A 95 8.55 4.27 16.75
CA SER A 95 9.94 4.17 17.19
C SER A 95 10.16 4.46 18.67
N LYS A 96 9.12 4.92 19.37
CA LYS A 96 9.13 5.31 20.79
C LYS A 96 8.01 4.62 21.56
N ALA A 97 7.96 4.83 22.87
CA ALA A 97 6.88 4.35 23.71
C ALA A 97 5.59 5.16 23.45
N VAL A 98 4.48 4.48 23.13
CA VAL A 98 3.18 5.08 22.85
C VAL A 98 2.06 4.25 23.49
N SER A 99 1.07 4.92 24.07
CA SER A 99 -0.13 4.32 24.67
C SER A 99 -1.37 5.03 24.13
N GLN A 100 -1.77 4.70 22.91
CA GLN A 100 -2.97 5.24 22.29
C GLN A 100 -3.54 4.22 21.31
N ASN A 101 -4.85 4.31 21.05
CA ASN A 101 -5.50 3.45 20.06
C ASN A 101 -5.14 3.85 18.64
N PHE A 102 -4.98 2.86 17.76
CA PHE A 102 -4.71 3.06 16.34
C PHE A 102 -5.87 2.50 15.53
N ARG A 103 -6.42 3.31 14.63
CA ARG A 103 -7.48 2.88 13.70
C ARG A 103 -7.15 3.40 12.31
N THR A 104 -6.51 2.58 11.49
CA THR A 104 -6.03 2.96 10.14
C THR A 104 -6.20 1.82 9.15
N LYS A 105 -6.39 2.10 7.87
CA LYS A 105 -6.30 1.10 6.79
C LYS A 105 -4.90 1.03 6.18
N GLY A 106 -3.99 1.86 6.67
CA GLY A 106 -2.57 1.79 6.32
C GLY A 106 -1.82 0.71 7.10
N GLN A 107 -0.50 0.75 6.92
CA GLN A 107 0.46 -0.12 7.58
C GLN A 107 0.83 0.41 8.97
N PHE A 108 0.91 -0.49 9.93
CA PHE A 108 1.31 -0.21 11.30
C PHE A 108 2.61 -0.94 11.62
N VAL A 109 3.71 -0.18 11.76
CA VAL A 109 5.05 -0.72 11.97
C VAL A 109 5.54 -0.34 13.36
N ILE A 110 5.89 -1.34 14.16
CA ILE A 110 6.59 -1.14 15.43
C ILE A 110 8.05 -1.48 15.20
N GLU A 111 8.90 -0.46 15.20
CA GLU A 111 10.35 -0.63 15.04
C GLU A 111 10.97 -1.31 16.27
N LEU A 112 12.23 -1.75 16.17
CA LEU A 112 12.93 -2.46 17.27
C LEU A 112 12.90 -1.72 18.62
N LYS A 113 12.96 -0.38 18.61
CA LYS A 113 12.91 0.46 19.81
C LYS A 113 11.48 0.91 20.17
N GLY A 114 10.51 0.62 19.31
CA GLY A 114 9.11 0.93 19.52
C GLY A 114 8.52 0.11 20.67
N TYR A 115 7.69 0.77 21.47
CA TYR A 115 6.91 0.10 22.52
C TYR A 115 5.48 0.62 22.50
N VAL A 116 4.55 -0.24 22.15
CA VAL A 116 3.12 0.09 22.18
C VAL A 116 2.49 -0.68 23.33
N PHE A 117 1.78 0.00 24.22
CA PHE A 117 1.17 -0.64 25.38
C PHE A 117 -0.22 -0.08 25.66
N ASN A 118 -1.05 -0.87 26.35
CA ASN A 118 -2.43 -0.51 26.70
C ASN A 118 -3.23 0.04 25.51
N THR A 119 -3.14 -0.67 24.38
CA THR A 119 -3.60 -0.18 23.08
C THR A 119 -4.50 -1.20 22.38
N GLU A 120 -5.56 -0.70 21.76
CA GLU A 120 -6.28 -1.42 20.70
C GLU A 120 -5.89 -0.87 19.33
N ALA A 121 -5.37 -1.74 18.47
CA ALA A 121 -4.92 -1.40 17.13
C ALA A 121 -5.76 -2.15 16.09
N LEU A 122 -6.55 -1.42 15.31
CA LEU A 122 -7.29 -1.92 14.15
C LEU A 122 -6.65 -1.34 12.88
N VAL A 123 -5.90 -2.18 12.18
CA VAL A 123 -4.96 -1.75 11.13
C VAL A 123 -5.17 -2.54 9.84
N GLY A 124 -4.74 -2.00 8.69
CA GLY A 124 -4.77 -2.74 7.43
C GLY A 124 -3.72 -3.86 7.45
N ASP A 125 -2.47 -3.46 7.65
CA ASP A 125 -1.31 -4.34 7.70
C ASP A 125 -0.46 -4.02 8.94
N ALA A 126 0.18 -5.02 9.52
CA ALA A 126 0.98 -4.86 10.72
C ALA A 126 2.37 -5.51 10.58
N VAL A 127 3.40 -4.80 11.01
CA VAL A 127 4.78 -5.30 11.07
C VAL A 127 5.34 -5.04 12.46
N ILE A 128 5.61 -6.10 13.22
CA ILE A 128 6.04 -5.99 14.61
C ILE A 128 7.49 -6.45 14.74
N ARG A 129 8.37 -5.51 15.10
CA ARG A 129 9.78 -5.76 15.47
C ARG A 129 10.08 -5.42 16.92
N GLY A 130 9.35 -4.47 17.50
CA GLY A 130 9.51 -4.03 18.88
C GLY A 130 8.52 -4.70 19.85
N LYS A 131 8.15 -3.96 20.90
CA LYS A 131 7.28 -4.47 21.96
C LYS A 131 5.83 -4.03 21.73
N PHE A 132 4.89 -4.97 21.85
CA PHE A 132 3.45 -4.69 21.76
C PHE A 132 2.71 -5.36 22.93
N LEU A 133 1.94 -4.57 23.67
CA LEU A 133 1.06 -5.02 24.74
C LEU A 133 -0.36 -4.52 24.49
N GLY A 134 -1.26 -5.40 24.06
CA GLY A 134 -2.65 -5.02 23.79
C GLY A 134 -3.39 -5.96 22.85
N LYS A 135 -4.36 -5.41 22.13
CA LYS A 135 -5.19 -6.12 21.15
C LYS A 135 -4.89 -5.59 19.75
N LEU A 136 -4.49 -6.48 18.84
CA LEU A 136 -4.18 -6.15 17.45
C LEU A 136 -5.13 -6.86 16.49
N VAL A 137 -5.78 -6.12 15.60
CA VAL A 137 -6.57 -6.69 14.51
C VAL A 137 -6.01 -6.12 13.22
N ALA A 138 -5.32 -6.97 12.46
CA ALA A 138 -4.85 -6.65 11.12
C ALA A 138 -5.82 -7.24 10.09
N GLU A 139 -6.30 -6.43 9.15
CA GLU A 139 -7.26 -6.90 8.13
C GLU A 139 -6.60 -7.85 7.13
N HIS A 140 -5.43 -7.50 6.64
CA HIS A 140 -4.76 -8.24 5.57
C HIS A 140 -3.63 -9.10 6.10
N SER A 141 -2.59 -8.49 6.69
CA SER A 141 -1.39 -9.22 7.09
C SER A 141 -0.81 -8.75 8.42
N LEU A 142 -0.20 -9.71 9.13
CA LEU A 142 0.60 -9.47 10.33
C LEU A 142 1.95 -10.17 10.15
N THR A 143 3.02 -9.39 10.09
CA THR A 143 4.40 -9.88 10.04
C THR A 143 5.03 -9.79 11.42
N LEU A 144 5.49 -10.93 11.96
CA LEU A 144 6.16 -11.00 13.26
C LEU A 144 7.63 -11.34 13.08
N TYR A 145 8.51 -10.49 13.62
CA TYR A 145 9.94 -10.74 13.69
C TYR A 145 10.33 -11.41 15.02
N SER A 146 11.48 -12.06 15.06
CA SER A 146 12.01 -12.71 16.27
C SER A 146 12.30 -11.73 17.42
N THR A 147 12.54 -10.47 17.09
CA THR A 147 12.75 -9.40 18.07
C THR A 147 11.47 -8.90 18.71
N ALA A 148 10.30 -9.32 18.20
CA ALA A 148 9.01 -8.87 18.69
C ALA A 148 8.69 -9.48 20.06
N ASP A 149 8.44 -8.62 21.05
CA ASP A 149 7.84 -9.01 22.34
C ASP A 149 6.34 -8.67 22.27
N PHE A 150 5.55 -9.64 21.82
CA PHE A 150 4.11 -9.50 21.70
C PHE A 150 3.40 -10.10 22.92
N LYS A 151 2.59 -9.30 23.61
CA LYS A 151 1.75 -9.72 24.73
C LYS A 151 0.32 -9.26 24.49
N GLY A 152 -0.63 -10.18 24.62
CA GLY A 152 -2.05 -9.92 24.42
C GLY A 152 -2.61 -10.76 23.28
N THR A 153 -3.59 -10.24 22.57
CA THR A 153 -4.33 -11.01 21.54
C THR A 153 -4.17 -10.37 20.17
N PHE A 154 -4.15 -11.21 19.13
CA PHE A 154 -4.21 -10.71 17.76
C PHE A 154 -5.17 -11.51 16.89
N LYS A 155 -5.69 -10.85 15.85
CA LYS A 155 -6.37 -11.47 14.72
C LYS A 155 -5.76 -10.91 13.43
N THR A 156 -5.57 -11.78 12.44
CA THR A 156 -5.05 -11.36 11.13
C THR A 156 -5.63 -12.21 10.00
N GLY A 157 -5.80 -11.59 8.83
CA GLY A 157 -6.10 -12.31 7.60
C GLY A 157 -4.96 -13.26 7.19
N ARG A 158 -3.70 -12.83 7.31
CA ARG A 158 -2.52 -13.63 7.02
C ARG A 158 -1.41 -13.40 8.04
N LEU A 159 -0.95 -14.46 8.69
CA LEU A 159 0.24 -14.42 9.53
C LEU A 159 1.49 -14.68 8.69
N ILE A 160 2.53 -13.87 8.84
CA ILE A 160 3.80 -14.01 8.12
C ILE A 160 4.93 -14.11 9.14
N ILE A 161 5.69 -15.21 9.09
CA ILE A 161 6.93 -15.38 9.84
C ILE A 161 8.09 -15.38 8.82
N PRO A 162 8.85 -14.27 8.69
CA PRO A 162 9.91 -14.17 7.69
C PRO A 162 11.07 -15.14 7.95
N THR A 163 11.89 -15.37 6.92
CA THR A 163 13.12 -16.19 7.03
C THR A 163 14.02 -15.71 8.18
N GLU A 164 14.75 -16.63 8.80
CA GLU A 164 15.66 -16.37 9.94
C GLU A 164 14.99 -15.84 11.23
N ASN A 165 13.66 -15.74 11.26
CA ASN A 165 12.92 -15.33 12.45
C ASN A 165 12.35 -16.54 13.16
N HIS A 166 12.52 -16.60 14.49
CA HIS A 166 11.91 -17.60 15.36
C HIS A 166 10.85 -16.93 16.23
N PHE A 167 9.63 -17.48 16.24
CA PHE A 167 8.53 -16.97 17.05
C PHE A 167 7.92 -18.11 17.86
N ARG A 168 7.73 -17.90 19.16
CA ARG A 168 7.16 -18.89 20.07
C ARG A 168 5.89 -18.34 20.69
N TRP A 169 4.81 -19.10 20.61
CA TRP A 169 3.51 -18.71 21.16
C TRP A 169 2.89 -19.90 21.89
N LYS A 170 2.51 -19.68 23.15
CA LYS A 170 2.05 -20.77 24.02
C LYS A 170 0.59 -21.17 23.76
N GLU A 171 -0.23 -20.20 23.36
CA GLU A 171 -1.66 -20.40 23.14
C GLU A 171 -1.92 -20.83 21.69
N GLN A 172 -3.16 -21.18 21.36
CA GLN A 172 -3.52 -21.47 19.97
C GLN A 172 -3.68 -20.18 19.17
N ILE A 173 -2.96 -20.06 18.06
CA ILE A 173 -3.09 -18.95 17.11
C ILE A 173 -4.25 -19.23 16.16
N SER A 174 -5.17 -18.28 15.99
CA SER A 174 -6.28 -18.38 15.03
C SER A 174 -6.19 -17.26 13.98
N VAL A 175 -6.03 -17.64 12.71
CA VAL A 175 -5.76 -16.70 11.58
C VAL A 175 -6.49 -17.12 10.32
N GLY A 176 -6.62 -16.21 9.34
CA GLY A 176 -7.19 -16.55 8.04
C GLY A 176 -6.29 -17.50 7.24
N ALA A 177 -5.02 -17.15 7.08
CA ALA A 177 -3.99 -17.91 6.38
C ALA A 177 -2.64 -17.71 7.08
N ALA A 178 -1.63 -18.51 6.74
CA ALA A 178 -0.28 -18.29 7.25
C ALA A 178 0.79 -18.58 6.19
N GLU A 179 1.88 -17.83 6.24
CA GLU A 179 3.09 -18.02 5.45
C GLU A 179 4.29 -18.05 6.39
N ILE A 180 4.94 -19.21 6.46
CA ILE A 180 6.00 -19.50 7.43
C ILE A 180 7.28 -19.77 6.65
N ALA A 181 8.18 -18.81 6.66
CA ALA A 181 9.54 -18.94 6.10
C ALA A 181 10.62 -19.07 7.18
N GLY A 182 10.35 -18.59 8.39
CA GLY A 182 11.17 -18.82 9.57
C GLY A 182 10.70 -20.00 10.41
N GLU A 183 10.88 -19.91 11.72
CA GLU A 183 10.46 -20.90 12.71
C GLU A 183 9.26 -20.40 13.52
N LEU A 184 8.18 -21.18 13.56
CA LEU A 184 7.01 -20.95 14.39
C LEU A 184 6.82 -22.13 15.35
N ALA A 185 6.90 -21.88 16.66
CA ALA A 185 6.55 -22.86 17.68
C ALA A 185 5.23 -22.47 18.35
N ALA A 186 4.13 -23.00 17.83
CA ALA A 186 2.76 -22.71 18.28
C ALA A 186 1.76 -23.70 17.70
N ASN A 187 0.62 -23.87 18.37
CA ASN A 187 -0.54 -24.52 17.75
C ASN A 187 -1.25 -23.51 16.84
N LEU A 188 -1.53 -23.89 15.61
CA LEU A 188 -2.05 -23.00 14.57
C LEU A 188 -3.39 -23.50 14.01
N ARG A 189 -4.41 -22.66 14.06
CA ARG A 189 -5.70 -22.85 13.38
C ARG A 189 -5.83 -21.80 12.28
N ALA A 190 -5.87 -22.24 11.04
CA ALA A 190 -6.06 -21.39 9.87
C ALA A 190 -7.40 -21.68 9.18
N GLU A 191 -8.15 -20.63 8.85
CA GLU A 191 -9.40 -20.76 8.09
C GLU A 191 -9.17 -21.01 6.59
N GLY A 192 -7.93 -20.91 6.13
CA GLY A 192 -7.50 -20.97 4.74
C GLY A 192 -6.26 -21.84 4.58
N VAL A 193 -5.38 -21.44 3.66
CA VAL A 193 -4.16 -22.18 3.32
C VAL A 193 -3.00 -21.73 4.22
N VAL A 194 -2.26 -22.70 4.73
CA VAL A 194 -0.95 -22.48 5.38
C VAL A 194 0.15 -22.89 4.41
N VAL A 195 1.10 -21.99 4.17
CA VAL A 195 2.25 -22.21 3.31
C VAL A 195 3.51 -22.26 4.17
N LEU A 196 4.16 -23.42 4.21
CA LEU A 196 5.51 -23.59 4.74
C LEU A 196 6.49 -23.41 3.58
N ARG A 197 7.29 -22.34 3.62
CA ARG A 197 8.33 -22.08 2.62
C ARG A 197 9.51 -23.03 2.80
N SER A 198 10.43 -23.07 1.84
CA SER A 198 11.58 -23.98 1.83
C SER A 198 12.46 -23.98 3.09
N THR A 199 12.52 -22.87 3.82
CA THR A 199 13.23 -22.76 5.12
C THR A 199 12.31 -22.78 6.34
N GLY A 200 11.01 -22.92 6.11
CA GLY A 200 9.95 -22.83 7.10
C GLY A 200 9.97 -24.01 8.06
N ARG A 201 9.87 -23.73 9.36
CA ARG A 201 9.81 -24.73 10.43
C ARG A 201 8.58 -24.48 11.30
N LEU A 202 7.66 -25.43 11.36
CA LEU A 202 6.49 -25.37 12.23
C LEU A 202 6.59 -26.46 13.30
N PHE A 203 6.56 -26.05 14.57
CA PHE A 203 6.54 -26.93 15.73
C PHE A 203 5.23 -26.73 16.50
N GLY A 204 4.31 -27.68 16.39
CA GLY A 204 2.98 -27.61 17.00
C GLY A 204 1.91 -28.24 16.12
N ASP A 205 0.71 -28.38 16.68
CA ASP A 205 -0.42 -28.93 15.97
C ASP A 205 -1.01 -27.88 15.01
N LEU A 206 -1.37 -28.33 13.81
CA LEU A 206 -1.90 -27.51 12.73
C LEU A 206 -3.30 -27.98 12.33
N GLU A 207 -4.26 -27.07 12.32
CA GLU A 207 -5.54 -27.26 11.65
C GLU A 207 -5.72 -26.21 10.56
N ALA A 208 -5.91 -26.62 9.32
CA ALA A 208 -6.03 -25.70 8.18
C ALA A 208 -6.98 -26.23 7.10
N LYS A 209 -7.54 -25.34 6.26
CA LYS A 209 -8.27 -25.80 5.07
C LYS A 209 -7.34 -26.38 4.01
N GLY A 210 -6.14 -25.81 3.87
CA GLY A 210 -5.10 -26.30 2.97
C GLY A 210 -3.72 -26.16 3.59
N LEU A 211 -2.80 -27.04 3.17
CA LEU A 211 -1.41 -27.01 3.58
C LEU A 211 -0.53 -27.18 2.34
N VAL A 212 0.39 -26.25 2.12
CA VAL A 212 1.42 -26.31 1.10
C VAL A 212 2.76 -26.36 1.81
N VAL A 213 3.57 -27.36 1.48
CA VAL A 213 4.89 -27.58 2.08
C VAL A 213 5.91 -27.58 0.95
N GLU A 214 6.78 -26.57 0.91
CA GLU A 214 7.86 -26.49 -0.06
C GLU A 214 9.01 -27.44 0.33
N GLU A 215 9.85 -27.79 -0.65
CA GLU A 215 11.03 -28.61 -0.43
C GLU A 215 11.97 -27.94 0.59
N GLY A 216 12.39 -28.71 1.61
CA GLY A 216 13.23 -28.25 2.71
C GLY A 216 12.46 -27.80 3.96
N ALA A 217 11.14 -27.58 3.84
CA ALA A 217 10.31 -27.21 4.98
C ALA A 217 10.17 -28.36 5.99
N VAL A 218 10.07 -28.00 7.27
CA VAL A 218 9.93 -28.96 8.38
C VAL A 218 8.65 -28.67 9.14
N MET A 219 7.83 -29.70 9.35
CA MET A 219 6.69 -29.64 10.25
C MET A 219 6.77 -30.77 11.27
N VAL A 220 6.61 -30.44 12.55
CA VAL A 220 6.57 -31.39 13.66
C VAL A 220 5.32 -31.14 14.49
N GLY A 221 4.38 -32.08 14.43
CA GLY A 221 3.09 -32.00 15.13
C GLY A 221 1.99 -32.72 14.36
N LYS A 222 0.76 -32.70 14.87
CA LYS A 222 -0.39 -33.27 14.16
C LYS A 222 -0.90 -32.27 13.12
N ALA A 223 -1.13 -32.73 11.90
CA ALA A 223 -1.74 -31.94 10.84
C ALA A 223 -3.17 -32.43 10.58
N LYS A 224 -4.16 -31.54 10.71
CA LYS A 224 -5.54 -31.76 10.27
C LYS A 224 -5.85 -30.80 9.13
N VAL A 225 -5.85 -31.32 7.91
CA VAL A 225 -6.05 -30.52 6.69
C VAL A 225 -7.36 -30.91 6.02
N GLY A 226 -8.07 -29.92 5.48
CA GLY A 226 -9.34 -30.15 4.78
C GLY A 226 -10.54 -30.28 5.71
N SER A 227 -10.42 -29.87 6.98
CA SER A 227 -11.59 -29.72 7.85
C SER A 227 -12.50 -28.65 7.24
N ARG A 228 -13.59 -29.09 6.62
CA ARG A 228 -14.74 -28.23 6.37
C ARG A 228 -15.16 -27.69 7.75
N SER A 229 -15.02 -26.39 7.96
CA SER A 229 -15.80 -25.70 8.96
C SER A 229 -17.26 -25.96 8.59
N VAL A 230 -17.88 -26.94 9.24
CA VAL A 230 -19.33 -27.13 9.17
C VAL A 230 -19.90 -25.93 9.91
N GLN A 231 -20.17 -24.85 9.18
CA GLN A 231 -21.04 -23.78 9.66
C GLN A 231 -22.46 -24.31 9.53
N GLY A 232 -23.06 -24.63 10.67
CA GLY A 232 -24.51 -24.73 10.82
C GLY A 232 -25.14 -23.35 10.86
#